data_AF-A0A7Z9VJ80-F1
#
_entry.id   AF-A0A7Z9VJ80-F1
#
_cell.length_a   1.000
_cell.length_b   1.000
_cell.length_c   1.000
_cell.angle_alpha   90.00
_cell.angle_beta   90.00
_cell.angle_gamma   90.00
#
_symmetry.space_group_name_H-M   'P 1'
#
loop_
_entity.id
_entity.type
_entity.pdbx_description
1 polymer ?
#
loop_
_entity_poly.entity_id
_entity_poly.type
_entity_poly.pdbx_seq_one_letter_code
_entity_poly.pdbx_strand_id
1 'polypeptide(L)' 'MNEDAKKENLFREGMKQYKAMDYFEAHEAWEDLWSDYYLEDRKFVQGLIQLAVSFVHIGNGNMNGAKNLLRKCKEKFQEF' A
#
# COMPACT_ATOMS: atom_id res chain seq x y z
N MET A 1 13.10 1.99 -20.49
CA MET A 1 11.82 1.41 -19.99
C MET A 1 10.90 2.58 -19.69
N ASN A 2 9.69 2.60 -20.27
CA ASN A 2 8.73 3.70 -20.07
C ASN A 2 8.40 3.84 -18.56
N GLU A 3 8.23 5.07 -18.05
CA GLU A 3 7.85 5.31 -16.65
C GLU A 3 6.55 4.61 -16.29
N ASP A 4 5.58 4.58 -17.20
CA ASP A 4 4.30 3.88 -16.99
C ASP A 4 4.51 2.37 -16.76
N ALA A 5 5.47 1.76 -17.46
CA ALA A 5 5.79 0.35 -17.26
C ALA A 5 6.43 0.11 -15.88
N LYS A 6 7.21 1.07 -15.36
CA LYS A 6 7.76 0.99 -13.99
C LYS A 6 6.64 1.12 -12.95
N LYS A 7 5.73 2.08 -13.13
CA LYS A 7 4.57 2.28 -12.25
C LYS A 7 3.71 1.02 -12.15
N GLU A 8 3.37 0.44 -13.31
CA GLU A 8 2.57 -0.79 -13.39
C GLU A 8 3.29 -1.98 -12.75
N ASN A 9 4.62 -2.12 -12.94
CA ASN A 9 5.39 -3.19 -12.32
C ASN A 9 5.38 -3.09 -10.79
N LEU A 10 5.60 -1.91 -10.22
CA LEU A 10 5.56 -1.71 -8.77
C LEU A 10 4.17 -1.99 -8.20
N PHE A 11 3.11 -1.53 -8.89
CA PHE A 11 1.75 -1.81 -8.49
C PHE A 11 1.45 -3.32 -8.47
N ARG A 12 1.82 -4.04 -9.55
CA ARG A 12 1.65 -5.49 -9.66
C ARG A 12 2.48 -6.26 -8.64
N GLU A 13 3.69 -5.81 -8.36
CA GLU A 13 4.54 -6.45 -7.35
C GLU A 13 3.91 -6.32 -5.96
N GLY A 14 3.46 -5.13 -5.57
CA GLY A 14 2.76 -4.97 -4.30
C GLY A 14 1.49 -5.81 -4.21
N MET A 15 0.72 -5.93 -5.30
CA MET A 15 -0.44 -6.83 -5.37
C MET A 15 -0.08 -8.31 -5.24
N LYS A 16 1.04 -8.74 -5.83
CA LYS A 16 1.55 -10.12 -5.72
C LYS A 16 1.95 -10.43 -4.27
N GLN A 17 2.69 -9.53 -3.63
CA GLN A 17 3.13 -9.70 -2.24
C GLN A 17 1.96 -9.67 -1.27
N TYR A 18 1.01 -8.75 -1.46
CA TYR A 18 -0.19 -8.68 -0.63
C TYR A 18 -1.00 -9.98 -0.69
N LYS A 19 -1.15 -10.59 -1.88
CA LYS A 19 -1.82 -11.89 -2.05
C LYS A 19 -1.06 -13.05 -1.41
N ALA A 20 0.25 -12.94 -1.29
CA ALA A 20 1.10 -13.90 -0.58
C ALA A 20 1.10 -13.68 0.95
N MET A 21 0.35 -12.69 1.46
CA MET A 21 0.36 -12.23 2.85
C MET A 21 1.71 -11.63 3.29
N ASP A 22 2.56 -11.26 2.33
CA ASP A 22 3.85 -10.62 2.57
C ASP A 22 3.64 -9.10 2.62
N TYR A 23 3.02 -8.65 3.71
CA TYR A 23 2.47 -7.30 3.79
C TYR A 23 3.53 -6.20 3.90
N PHE A 24 4.72 -6.52 4.39
CA PHE A 24 5.80 -5.54 4.46
C PHE A 24 6.36 -5.26 3.05
N GLU A 25 6.53 -6.28 2.24
CA GLU A 25 7.02 -6.24 0.87
C GLU A 25 5.98 -5.60 -0.05
N ALA A 26 4.69 -5.85 0.22
CA ALA A 26 3.61 -5.12 -0.44
C ALA A 26 3.65 -3.62 -0.13
N HIS A 27 3.92 -3.25 1.12
CA HIS A 27 4.10 -1.87 1.54
C HIS A 27 5.27 -1.21 0.82
N GLU A 28 6.47 -1.83 0.83
CA GLU A 28 7.67 -1.24 0.21
C GLU A 28 7.44 -1.00 -1.29
N ALA A 29 6.88 -1.97 -2.02
CA ALA A 29 6.63 -1.80 -3.46
C ALA A 29 5.65 -0.66 -3.77
N TRP A 30 4.62 -0.48 -2.94
CA TRP A 30 3.68 0.63 -3.12
C TRP A 30 4.22 1.97 -2.60
N GLU A 31 5.07 1.96 -1.57
CA GLU A 31 5.76 3.15 -1.08
C GLU A 31 6.73 3.68 -2.15
N ASP A 32 7.53 2.80 -2.79
CA ASP A 32 8.38 3.16 -3.93
C ASP A 32 7.55 3.77 -5.08
N LEU A 33 6.39 3.16 -5.40
CA LEU A 33 5.47 3.69 -6.41
C LEU A 33 4.97 5.09 -6.03
N TRP A 34 4.64 5.28 -4.76
CA TRP A 34 4.09 6.52 -4.23
C TRP A 34 5.17 7.60 -4.10
N SER A 35 6.38 7.30 -3.63
CA SER A 35 7.45 8.28 -3.42
C SER A 35 8.06 8.76 -4.73
N ASP A 36 8.31 7.85 -5.66
CA ASP A 36 9.18 8.12 -6.81
C ASP A 36 8.43 8.67 -8.02
N TYR A 37 7.10 8.52 -8.05
CA TYR A 37 6.28 8.87 -9.21
C TYR A 37 5.09 9.77 -8.86
N TYR A 38 4.74 10.65 -9.81
CA TYR A 38 3.44 11.31 -9.80
C TYR A 38 2.35 10.33 -10.26
N LEU A 39 1.28 10.23 -9.47
CA LEU A 39 0.14 9.35 -9.68
C LEU A 39 -1.14 10.20 -9.61
N GLU A 40 -2.03 10.02 -10.56
CA GLU A 40 -3.38 10.63 -10.50
C GLU A 40 -4.13 10.08 -9.27
N ASP A 41 -4.05 8.77 -9.05
CA ASP A 41 -4.71 8.07 -7.94
C ASP A 41 -3.82 7.96 -6.68
N ARG A 42 -3.02 8.99 -6.39
CA ARG A 42 -2.04 8.96 -5.27
C ARG A 42 -2.67 8.63 -3.92
N LYS A 43 -3.92 9.05 -3.68
CA LYS A 43 -4.68 8.73 -2.45
C LYS A 43 -5.03 7.26 -2.35
N PHE A 44 -5.37 6.62 -3.47
CA PHE A 44 -5.66 5.19 -3.52
C PHE A 44 -4.42 4.38 -3.14
N VAL A 45 -3.28 4.67 -3.77
CA VAL A 45 -2.00 3.98 -3.46
C VAL A 45 -1.58 4.22 -2.01
N GLN A 46 -1.76 5.44 -1.48
CA GLN A 46 -1.54 5.70 -0.05
C GLN A 46 -2.49 4.89 0.86
N GLY A 47 -3.72 4.62 0.42
CA GLY A 47 -4.64 3.72 1.11
C GLY A 47 -4.11 2.29 1.14
N LEU A 48 -3.58 1.79 0.03
CA LEU A 48 -2.98 0.45 -0.06
C LEU A 48 -1.75 0.30 0.86
N ILE A 49 -0.86 1.30 0.88
CA ILE A 49 0.29 1.37 1.79
C ILE A 49 -0.18 1.24 3.25
N GLN A 50 -1.17 2.04 3.65
CA GLN A 50 -1.71 2.01 5.02
C GLN A 50 -2.41 0.69 5.35
N LEU A 51 -3.12 0.10 4.38
CA LEU A 51 -3.73 -1.21 4.53
C LEU A 51 -2.69 -2.29 4.76
N ALA A 52 -1.62 -2.34 3.97
CA ALA A 52 -0.52 -3.31 4.11
C ALA A 52 0.14 -3.22 5.49
N VAL A 53 0.57 -2.03 5.91
CA VAL A 53 1.22 -1.83 7.23
C VAL A 53 0.28 -2.12 8.38
N SER A 54 -1.04 -1.95 8.20
CA SER A 54 -2.00 -2.35 9.23
C SER A 54 -1.94 -3.84 9.55
N PHE A 55 -1.70 -4.70 8.53
CA PHE A 55 -1.54 -6.14 8.74
C PHE A 55 -0.16 -6.49 9.33
N VAL A 56 0.89 -5.76 8.98
CA VAL A 56 2.20 -5.86 9.67
C VAL A 56 2.04 -5.57 11.17
N HIS A 57 1.28 -4.53 11.51
CA HIS A 57 0.99 -4.21 12.92
C HIS A 57 0.16 -5.29 13.61
N ILE A 58 -0.80 -5.93 12.92
CA ILE A 58 -1.52 -7.09 13.47
C ILE A 58 -0.55 -8.23 13.79
N GLY A 59 0.34 -8.58 12.86
CA GLY A 59 1.36 -9.63 13.05
C GLY A 59 2.29 -9.35 14.23
N ASN A 60 2.63 -8.08 14.46
CA ASN A 60 3.49 -7.65 15.56
C ASN A 60 2.74 -7.43 16.89
N GLY A 61 1.43 -7.72 16.96
CA GLY A 61 0.61 -7.50 18.17
C GLY A 61 0.27 -6.04 18.46
N ASN A 62 0.60 -5.11 17.57
CA ASN A 62 0.28 -3.69 17.71
C ASN A 62 -1.15 -3.38 17.23
N MET A 63 -2.14 -3.79 18.01
CA MET A 63 -3.55 -3.63 17.64
C MET A 63 -4.00 -2.17 17.56
N ASN A 64 -3.42 -1.28 18.35
CA ASN A 64 -3.75 0.15 18.31
C ASN A 64 -3.26 0.80 17.01
N GLY A 65 -2.02 0.50 16.61
CA GLY A 65 -1.47 0.93 15.32
C GLY A 65 -2.27 0.40 14.15
N ALA A 66 -2.59 -0.90 14.16
CA ALA A 66 -3.39 -1.55 13.13
C ALA A 66 -4.75 -0.87 12.93
N LYS A 67 -5.53 -0.68 14.01
CA LYS A 67 -6.85 -0.04 13.95
C LYS A 67 -6.79 1.39 13.40
N ASN A 68 -5.77 2.16 13.80
CA ASN A 68 -5.61 3.52 13.31
C ASN A 68 -5.33 3.56 11.80
N LEU A 69 -4.45 2.67 11.31
CA LEU A 69 -4.15 2.59 9.88
C LEU A 69 -5.34 2.08 9.06
N LEU A 70 -6.08 1.08 9.55
CA LEU A 70 -7.31 0.60 8.91
C LEU A 70 -8.37 1.70 8.77
N ARG A 71 -8.52 2.55 9.79
CA ARG A 71 -9.43 3.70 9.71
C ARG A 71 -8.97 4.69 8.62
N LYS A 72 -7.68 5.05 8.61
CA LYS A 72 -7.13 6.01 7.65
C LYS A 72 -7.17 5.49 6.21
N CYS A 73 -6.90 4.19 5.98
CA CYS A 73 -6.98 3.64 4.63
C CYS A 73 -8.43 3.59 4.12
N LYS A 74 -9.38 3.27 5.00
CA LYS A 74 -10.81 3.29 4.67
C LYS A 74 -11.26 4.68 4.22
N GLU A 75 -10.85 5.74 4.92
CA GLU A 75 -11.16 7.13 4.53
C GLU A 75 -10.65 7.45 3.12
N LYS A 76 -9.49 6.92 2.71
CA LYS A 76 -8.93 7.14 1.37
C LYS A 76 -9.67 6.38 0.29
N PHE A 77 -10.12 5.17 0.58
CA PHE A 77 -10.87 4.35 -0.37
C PHE A 77 -12.29 4.85 -0.61
N GLN A 78 -12.85 5.72 0.25
CA GLN A 78 -14.18 6.30 0.01
C GLN A 78 -14.27 7.23 -1.20
N GLU A 79 -13.12 7.64 -1.75
CA GLU A 79 -13.05 8.51 -2.92
C GLU A 79 -13.00 7.74 -4.26
N PHE A 80 -13.07 6.40 -4.23
CA PHE A 80 -12.95 5.49 -5.38
C PHE A 80 -14.04 4.41 -5.35
#